data_AF-M0AUW8-F1
#
_entry.id   AF-M0AUW8-F1
#
_cell.length_a   1.000
_cell.length_b   1.000
_cell.length_c   1.000
_cell.angle_alpha   90.00
_cell.angle_beta   90.00
_cell.angle_gamma   90.00
#
_symmetry.space_group_name_H-M   'P 1'
#
loop_
_entity.id
_entity.type
_entity.pdbx_description
1 polymer ?
#
loop_
_entity_poly.entity_id
_entity_poly.type
_entity_poly.pdbx_seq_one_letter_code
_entity_poly.pdbx_strand_id
1 'polypeptide(L)'
;MVAAGSIGVLFVAGQGIGQTEQQSEQERVEQAFVELSQEISTATTNNDVTHGSNLDAGEHGAIAHHDSATYEIWAENNSGTTTPIANGTIGTIEYDADDGTQIAYEGGAVFRETGTQTRVLSTPPINYDHRTHTLSFPVVELTENKTIDSGDIAIEQASAHANSMNYIKDDHVFIEIESEYCLGWEQHFTSEAGDTALQQGCYDAANDDGTLKIRLGYEDIDNAFSRGVALSDESNYDSHQSGGEFDDIGSEQFKPLDGIISEMKADFKENESHIDTGDWSEITAGKYFAASGSLDGADELTFSLEDGNAVLVVDDDISGYDITVDACGPDGENQAKIYATGDIDVGNNEFTQTCGDDESNLQLYGTSETGVDFGNGYVEGLLYVASDKTPGEDGFGGWQVNSNNDEEYQIHMQGSPEFDGSIIAHSISERSNFDNVNEQPMNSSEIEVIPPGYEPAPQLTYLNIAEYEIDVENN
;
A
#
# COMPACT_ATOMS: atom_id res chain seq x y z
N MET A 1 9.72 86.79 -3.33
CA MET A 1 8.31 86.49 -3.00
C MET A 1 7.63 86.24 -4.34
N VAL A 2 7.22 85.03 -4.71
CA VAL A 2 6.52 83.96 -3.97
C VAL A 2 7.23 82.63 -4.20
N ALA A 3 7.42 81.87 -3.11
CA ALA A 3 7.83 80.48 -3.14
C ALA A 3 6.63 79.61 -3.50
N ALA A 4 6.78 78.73 -4.49
CA ALA A 4 5.85 77.65 -4.77
C ALA A 4 6.54 76.34 -4.40
N GLY A 5 5.91 75.59 -3.48
CA GLY A 5 6.45 74.35 -2.93
C GLY A 5 6.40 73.17 -3.89
N SER A 6 7.29 72.22 -3.63
CA SER A 6 7.08 70.80 -3.92
C SER A 6 7.65 70.00 -2.75
N ILE A 7 6.74 69.60 -1.88
CA ILE A 7 6.89 68.47 -0.96
C ILE A 7 6.34 67.25 -1.72
N GLY A 8 7.03 66.12 -1.61
CA GLY A 8 6.51 64.80 -1.97
C GLY A 8 7.53 64.00 -2.80
N VAL A 9 7.85 62.75 -2.51
CA VAL A 9 7.37 61.76 -1.53
C VAL A 9 8.57 60.82 -1.33
N LEU A 10 8.91 60.48 -0.09
CA LEU A 10 9.89 59.44 0.18
C LEU A 10 9.40 58.69 1.42
N PHE A 11 8.53 57.71 1.21
CA PHE A 11 8.17 56.64 2.16
C PHE A 11 7.05 55.81 1.53
N VAL A 12 7.39 54.63 0.98
CA VAL A 12 6.68 53.34 1.11
C VAL A 12 7.57 52.29 0.43
N ALA A 13 8.24 51.43 1.21
CA ALA A 13 8.73 50.10 0.79
C ALA A 13 9.33 49.37 2.02
N GLY A 14 8.50 49.08 3.03
CA GLY A 14 8.96 48.40 4.25
C GLY A 14 8.34 47.01 4.47
N GLN A 15 7.38 46.58 3.65
CA GLN A 15 6.65 45.33 3.86
C GLN A 15 6.92 44.24 2.81
N GLY A 16 7.80 44.49 1.83
CA GLY A 16 8.21 43.48 0.85
C GLY A 16 9.61 42.89 1.05
N ILE A 17 10.44 43.52 1.90
CA ILE A 17 11.85 43.14 2.07
C ILE A 17 12.00 41.97 3.06
N GLY A 18 11.28 41.99 4.19
CA GLY A 18 11.37 40.93 5.20
C GLY A 18 10.90 39.55 4.71
N GLN A 19 9.86 39.51 3.87
CA GLN A 19 9.37 38.25 3.30
C GLN A 19 10.37 37.63 2.30
N THR A 20 11.15 38.45 1.60
CA THR A 20 12.20 37.96 0.68
C THR A 20 13.42 37.46 1.44
N GLU A 21 13.79 38.12 2.55
CA GLU A 21 14.89 37.71 3.42
C GLU A 21 14.59 36.36 4.11
N GLN A 22 13.39 36.18 4.65
CA GLN A 22 12.95 34.91 5.27
C GLN A 22 12.92 33.75 4.28
N GLN A 23 12.36 33.95 3.09
CA GLN A 23 12.35 32.90 2.05
C GLN A 23 13.78 32.50 1.63
N SER A 24 14.67 33.49 1.51
CA SER A 24 16.07 33.23 1.15
C SER A 24 16.84 32.51 2.27
N GLU A 25 16.46 32.71 3.53
CA GLU A 25 17.03 31.99 4.67
C GLU A 25 16.58 30.54 4.68
N GLN A 26 15.28 30.31 4.53
CA GLN A 26 14.71 28.97 4.45
C GLN A 26 15.35 28.13 3.33
N GLU A 27 15.45 28.66 2.11
CA GLU A 27 16.09 27.94 0.98
C GLU A 27 17.56 27.59 1.27
N ARG A 28 18.29 28.43 2.03
CA ARG A 28 19.67 28.13 2.43
C ARG A 28 19.74 27.02 3.47
N VAL A 29 18.87 27.06 4.48
CA VAL A 29 18.81 26.03 5.53
C VAL A 29 18.41 24.68 4.94
N GLU A 30 17.38 24.65 4.08
CA GLU A 30 16.97 23.44 3.36
C GLU A 30 18.15 22.80 2.62
N GLN A 31 18.90 23.60 1.86
CA GLN A 31 20.09 23.12 1.14
C GLN A 31 21.19 22.64 2.10
N ALA A 32 21.41 23.33 3.23
CA ALA A 32 22.41 22.94 4.22
C ALA A 32 22.08 21.59 4.87
N PHE A 33 20.80 21.30 5.12
CA PHE A 33 20.36 20.00 5.64
C PHE A 33 20.46 18.88 4.60
N VAL A 34 20.20 19.17 3.33
CA VAL A 34 20.45 18.21 2.24
C VAL A 34 21.94 17.91 2.07
N GLU A 35 22.82 18.91 2.25
CA GLU A 35 24.27 18.68 2.25
C GLU A 35 24.72 17.91 3.50
N LEU A 36 24.14 18.21 4.67
CA LEU A 36 24.35 17.46 5.91
C LEU A 36 24.01 15.98 5.74
N SER A 37 22.86 15.64 5.14
CA SER A 37 22.45 14.25 4.94
C SER A 37 23.42 13.47 4.05
N GLN A 38 23.97 14.12 3.02
CA GLN A 38 24.98 13.53 2.13
C GLN A 38 26.31 13.28 2.84
N GLU A 39 26.75 14.22 3.69
CA GLU A 39 27.97 14.06 4.48
C GLU A 39 27.81 12.96 5.54
N ILE A 40 26.65 12.88 6.20
CA ILE A 40 26.35 11.78 7.12
C ILE A 40 26.36 10.43 6.39
N SER A 41 25.69 10.33 5.24
CA SER A 41 25.71 9.11 4.41
C SER A 41 27.13 8.71 3.98
N THR A 42 27.99 9.70 3.70
CA THR A 42 29.39 9.48 3.37
C THR A 42 30.20 8.99 4.58
N ALA A 43 29.95 9.56 5.76
CA ALA A 43 30.60 9.19 7.02
C ALA A 43 30.22 7.77 7.46
N THR A 44 28.96 7.37 7.30
CA THR A 44 28.50 6.02 7.63
C THR A 44 29.05 4.95 6.68
N THR A 45 29.41 5.33 5.46
CA THR A 45 30.02 4.43 4.47
C THR A 45 31.56 4.33 4.62
N ASN A 46 32.22 5.34 5.21
CA ASN A 46 33.69 5.42 5.30
C ASN A 46 34.17 5.47 6.77
N ASN A 47 34.46 4.31 7.35
CA ASN A 47 34.71 4.13 8.80
C ASN A 47 35.99 4.79 9.40
N ASP A 48 36.73 5.65 8.69
CA ASP A 48 38.08 6.06 9.11
C ASP A 48 38.39 7.56 8.96
N VAL A 49 37.39 8.41 8.68
CA VAL A 49 37.63 9.83 8.44
C VAL A 49 36.60 10.70 9.14
N THR A 50 37.03 11.65 9.95
CA THR A 50 36.17 12.75 10.42
C THR A 50 35.80 13.61 9.21
N HIS A 51 34.51 13.78 8.96
CA HIS A 51 33.99 14.59 7.87
C HIS A 51 33.68 16.00 8.37
N GLY A 52 34.25 17.01 7.71
CA GLY A 52 33.95 18.41 8.00
C GLY A 52 32.86 18.90 7.08
N SER A 53 31.81 19.50 7.63
CA SER A 53 30.75 20.17 6.87
C SER A 53 30.53 21.58 7.40
N ASN A 54 29.83 22.43 6.66
CA ASN A 54 29.41 23.74 7.13
C ASN A 54 27.88 23.78 7.17
N LEU A 55 27.33 23.86 8.38
CA LEU A 55 25.88 23.94 8.61
C LEU A 55 25.45 25.41 8.69
N ASP A 56 24.59 25.85 7.77
CA ASP A 56 23.89 27.15 7.87
C ASP A 56 22.49 26.91 8.46
N ALA A 57 22.38 26.99 9.79
CA ALA A 57 21.13 26.79 10.56
C ALA A 57 20.66 28.11 11.22
N GLY A 58 20.92 29.26 10.57
CA GLY A 58 20.49 30.57 11.04
C GLY A 58 21.13 31.00 12.38
N GLU A 59 20.52 31.98 13.06
CA GLU A 59 21.03 32.52 14.33
C GLU A 59 20.78 31.60 15.54
N HIS A 60 19.81 30.69 15.44
CA HIS A 60 19.39 29.80 16.53
C HIS A 60 20.07 28.43 16.51
N GLY A 61 20.75 28.07 15.40
CA GLY A 61 21.37 26.77 15.23
C GLY A 61 20.34 25.66 15.03
N ALA A 62 20.80 24.41 15.12
CA ALA A 62 19.97 23.22 15.06
C ALA A 62 19.99 22.46 16.41
N ILE A 63 19.00 21.61 16.65
CA ILE A 63 18.92 20.76 17.83
C ILE A 63 19.00 19.30 17.38
N ALA A 64 19.99 18.60 17.89
CA ALA A 64 20.16 17.16 17.76
C ALA A 64 19.39 16.45 18.87
N HIS A 65 18.55 15.51 18.47
CA HIS A 65 17.77 14.58 19.28
C HIS A 65 18.28 13.16 19.01
N HIS A 66 18.67 12.46 20.06
CA HIS A 66 19.20 11.10 20.01
C HIS A 66 18.10 10.07 19.71
N ASP A 67 16.93 10.23 20.31
CA ASP A 67 15.86 9.24 20.43
C ASP A 67 14.48 9.82 20.09
N SER A 68 14.38 10.59 19.01
CA SER A 68 13.16 11.28 18.56
C SER A 68 12.21 10.39 17.76
N ALA A 69 12.72 9.33 17.14
CA ALA A 69 11.92 8.34 16.41
C ALA A 69 12.34 6.92 16.77
N THR A 70 11.45 5.94 16.55
CA THR A 70 11.73 4.53 16.79
C THR A 70 11.45 3.70 15.54
N TYR A 71 12.10 2.54 15.45
CA TYR A 71 11.82 1.58 14.41
C TYR A 71 11.80 0.15 14.96
N GLU A 72 10.95 -0.68 14.38
CA GLU A 72 10.93 -2.12 14.61
C GLU A 72 10.82 -2.86 13.27
N ILE A 73 11.66 -3.88 13.08
CA ILE A 73 11.70 -4.71 11.88
C ILE A 73 11.61 -6.17 12.30
N TRP A 74 10.64 -6.89 11.75
CA TRP A 74 10.45 -8.32 11.98
C TRP A 74 10.07 -9.06 10.70
N ALA A 75 10.38 -10.34 10.66
CA ALA A 75 9.89 -11.24 9.62
C ALA A 75 8.71 -12.05 10.16
N GLU A 76 7.76 -12.38 9.30
CA GLU A 76 6.65 -13.28 9.59
C GLU A 76 6.56 -14.33 8.49
N ASN A 77 6.58 -15.60 8.87
CA ASN A 77 6.38 -16.69 7.92
C ASN A 77 4.89 -16.94 7.66
N ASN A 78 4.58 -17.80 6.68
CA ASN A 78 3.19 -18.18 6.34
C ASN A 78 2.40 -18.86 7.47
N SER A 79 3.05 -19.26 8.56
CA SER A 79 2.38 -19.81 9.76
C SER A 79 2.11 -18.74 10.82
N GLY A 80 2.28 -17.45 10.50
CA GLY A 80 2.13 -16.33 11.43
C GLY A 80 3.21 -16.26 12.52
N THR A 81 4.30 -17.02 12.38
CA THR A 81 5.40 -16.97 13.36
C THR A 81 6.28 -15.78 13.07
N THR A 82 6.31 -14.83 14.02
CA THR A 82 7.16 -13.66 13.93
C THR A 82 8.58 -13.92 14.45
N THR A 83 9.56 -13.35 13.77
CA THR A 83 10.98 -13.38 14.11
C THR A 83 11.49 -11.94 14.15
N PRO A 84 11.87 -11.39 15.32
CA PRO A 84 12.43 -10.04 15.39
C PRO A 84 13.77 -9.99 14.66
N ILE A 85 13.97 -8.96 13.86
CA ILE A 85 15.20 -8.75 13.07
C ILE A 85 16.04 -7.63 13.66
N ALA A 86 15.43 -6.46 13.85
CA ALA A 86 16.09 -5.28 14.43
C ALA A 86 15.06 -4.37 15.08
N ASN A 87 15.47 -3.64 16.10
CA ASN A 87 14.71 -2.51 16.64
C ASN A 87 15.66 -1.51 17.28
N GLY A 88 15.22 -0.27 17.37
CA GLY A 88 16.06 0.78 17.93
C GLY A 88 15.45 2.16 17.78
N THR A 89 16.33 3.16 17.85
CA THR A 89 15.97 4.56 17.73
C THR A 89 16.48 5.13 16.41
N ILE A 90 15.93 6.27 16.03
CA ILE A 90 16.42 7.08 14.92
C ILE A 90 16.68 8.46 15.49
N GLY A 91 17.86 9.00 15.20
CA GLY A 91 18.24 10.33 15.64
C GLY A 91 17.77 11.39 14.65
N THR A 92 17.37 12.55 15.17
CA THR A 92 16.88 13.68 14.39
C THR A 92 17.72 14.92 14.66
N ILE A 93 18.07 15.68 13.62
CA ILE A 93 18.63 17.03 13.75
C ILE A 93 17.57 17.98 13.22
N GLU A 94 17.19 18.99 13.98
CA GLU A 94 16.06 19.87 13.66
C GLU A 94 16.45 21.34 13.67
N TYR A 95 15.86 22.10 12.77
CA TYR A 95 15.90 23.56 12.75
C TYR A 95 14.49 24.11 12.80
N ASP A 96 14.23 24.98 13.77
CA ASP A 96 12.98 25.73 13.92
C ASP A 96 13.12 27.15 13.34
N ALA A 97 12.33 27.44 12.31
CA ALA A 97 12.19 28.81 11.80
C ALA A 97 11.22 29.63 12.65
N ASP A 98 11.42 30.95 12.69
CA ASP A 98 10.54 31.89 13.41
C ASP A 98 9.08 31.88 12.92
N ASP A 99 8.83 31.42 11.70
CA ASP A 99 7.49 31.32 11.10
C ASP A 99 6.77 30.00 11.42
N GLY A 100 7.43 29.10 12.16
CA GLY A 100 6.93 27.77 12.52
C GLY A 100 7.24 26.70 11.48
N THR A 101 8.01 26.98 10.44
CA THR A 101 8.55 25.94 9.56
C THR A 101 9.65 25.17 10.27
N GLN A 102 9.63 23.85 10.18
CA GLN A 102 10.69 22.98 10.69
C GLN A 102 11.41 22.29 9.53
N ILE A 103 12.73 22.23 9.61
CA ILE A 103 13.57 21.43 8.71
C ILE A 103 14.28 20.38 9.55
N ALA A 104 14.12 19.11 9.19
CA ALA A 104 14.66 18.02 9.98
C ALA A 104 15.42 17.03 9.12
N TYR A 105 16.58 16.59 9.61
CA TYR A 105 17.25 15.39 9.16
C TYR A 105 16.84 14.25 10.09
N GLU A 106 16.34 13.14 9.56
CA GLU A 106 16.00 11.94 10.35
C GLU A 106 16.22 10.69 9.51
N GLY A 107 16.94 9.69 10.05
CA GLY A 107 17.14 8.39 9.39
C GLY A 107 17.76 8.46 7.99
N GLY A 108 18.51 9.53 7.69
CA GLY A 108 19.10 9.77 6.37
C GLY A 108 18.22 10.61 5.42
N ALA A 109 16.95 10.81 5.75
CA ALA A 109 16.05 11.68 5.01
C ALA A 109 16.17 13.13 5.49
N VAL A 110 15.68 14.06 4.67
CA VAL A 110 15.46 15.46 5.07
C VAL A 110 14.02 15.84 4.79
N PHE A 111 13.34 16.33 5.81
CA PHE A 111 11.95 16.73 5.78
C PHE A 111 11.81 18.23 6.01
N ARG A 112 10.77 18.80 5.39
CA ARG A 112 10.26 20.13 5.70
C ARG A 112 8.84 20.00 6.20
N GLU A 113 8.55 20.59 7.35
CA GLU A 113 7.22 20.63 7.91
C GLU A 113 6.71 22.07 8.09
N THR A 114 5.48 22.32 7.67
CA THR A 114 4.78 23.61 7.85
C THR A 114 3.48 23.43 8.63
N GLY A 115 3.51 22.64 9.71
CA GLY A 115 2.42 22.34 10.66
C GLY A 115 1.17 21.65 10.10
N THR A 116 0.96 21.65 8.79
CA THR A 116 -0.15 20.96 8.10
C THR A 116 0.31 20.15 6.89
N GLN A 117 1.61 20.18 6.59
CA GLN A 117 2.20 19.51 5.45
C GLN A 117 3.65 19.16 5.75
N THR A 118 4.00 17.91 5.50
CA THR A 118 5.38 17.42 5.48
C THR A 118 5.79 17.20 4.03
N ARG A 119 7.00 17.61 3.67
CA ARG A 119 7.56 17.42 2.33
C ARG A 119 8.95 16.83 2.45
N VAL A 120 9.20 15.77 1.69
CA VAL A 120 10.55 15.19 1.54
C VAL A 120 11.42 16.11 0.67
N LEU A 121 12.53 16.58 1.24
CA LEU A 121 13.57 17.36 0.56
C LEU A 121 14.73 16.46 0.08
N SER A 122 15.04 15.42 0.86
CA SER A 122 15.98 14.35 0.51
C SER A 122 15.42 13.02 0.98
N THR A 123 15.43 12.01 0.11
CA THR A 123 14.99 10.66 0.47
C THR A 123 16.03 9.98 1.36
N PRO A 124 15.60 9.09 2.27
CA PRO A 124 16.54 8.28 3.04
C PRO A 124 17.30 7.32 2.11
N PRO A 125 18.51 6.85 2.50
CA PRO A 125 19.31 5.93 1.70
C PRO A 125 18.84 4.47 1.82
N ILE A 126 17.53 4.25 1.94
CA ILE A 126 16.91 2.93 1.85
C ILE A 126 16.81 2.59 0.36
N ASN A 127 17.22 1.39 -0.01
CA ASN A 127 17.23 0.98 -1.41
C ASN A 127 16.86 -0.49 -1.57
N TYR A 128 16.04 -0.75 -2.57
CA TYR A 128 15.67 -2.08 -3.00
C TYR A 128 16.40 -2.47 -4.30
N ASP A 129 17.24 -3.52 -4.25
CA ASP A 129 17.85 -4.10 -5.46
C ASP A 129 16.92 -5.17 -6.06
N HIS A 130 16.12 -4.77 -7.06
CA HIS A 130 15.18 -5.66 -7.77
C HIS A 130 15.85 -6.88 -8.41
N ARG A 131 17.16 -6.84 -8.72
CA ARG A 131 17.85 -7.97 -9.34
C ARG A 131 18.19 -9.06 -8.33
N THR A 132 18.48 -8.66 -7.09
CA THR A 132 18.83 -9.59 -6.01
C THR A 132 17.74 -9.73 -4.95
N HIS A 133 16.61 -9.04 -5.09
CA HIS A 133 15.51 -8.99 -4.13
C HIS A 133 16.05 -8.64 -2.73
N THR A 134 16.86 -7.58 -2.65
CA THR A 134 17.57 -7.19 -1.42
C THR A 134 17.14 -5.81 -0.97
N LEU A 135 16.61 -5.71 0.25
CA LEU A 135 16.39 -4.43 0.91
C LEU A 135 17.63 -4.07 1.73
N SER A 136 18.17 -2.86 1.54
CA SER A 136 19.17 -2.28 2.42
C SER A 136 18.56 -1.14 3.21
N PHE A 137 18.59 -1.27 4.54
CA PHE A 137 18.01 -0.34 5.50
C PHE A 137 19.12 0.17 6.44
N PRO A 138 19.79 1.28 6.08
CA PRO A 138 20.69 1.96 7.01
C PRO A 138 19.86 2.75 8.04
N VAL A 139 20.20 2.62 9.32
CA VAL A 139 19.63 3.41 10.41
C VAL A 139 20.72 4.29 10.98
N VAL A 140 20.41 5.57 11.22
CA VAL A 140 21.36 6.53 11.80
C VAL A 140 20.82 7.04 13.13
N GLU A 141 21.60 6.82 14.18
CA GLU A 141 21.40 7.32 15.53
C GLU A 141 22.45 8.40 15.84
N LEU A 142 22.08 9.40 16.64
CA LEU A 142 23.05 10.37 17.16
C LEU A 142 23.65 9.85 18.48
N THR A 143 24.79 10.34 18.95
CA THR A 143 25.36 9.92 20.24
C THR A 143 24.68 10.56 21.45
N GLU A 144 24.13 11.77 21.29
CA GLU A 144 23.56 12.56 22.39
C GLU A 144 22.62 13.68 21.92
N ASN A 145 21.81 14.18 22.86
CA ASN A 145 21.03 15.41 22.68
C ASN A 145 21.93 16.63 22.80
N LYS A 146 21.95 17.51 21.79
CA LYS A 146 22.75 18.74 21.83
C LYS A 146 22.25 19.83 20.91
N THR A 147 22.70 21.05 21.14
CA THR A 147 22.53 22.16 20.19
C THR A 147 23.76 22.25 19.31
N ILE A 148 23.56 22.42 18.01
CA ILE A 148 24.59 22.58 16.99
C ILE A 148 24.51 24.01 16.48
N ASP A 149 25.55 24.81 16.74
CA ASP A 149 25.62 26.18 16.25
C ASP A 149 25.82 26.20 14.72
N SER A 150 25.43 27.29 14.05
CA SER A 150 25.76 27.50 12.65
C SER A 150 27.27 27.69 12.44
N GLY A 151 27.83 27.08 11.40
CA GLY A 151 29.24 27.17 11.02
C GLY A 151 29.85 25.80 10.70
N ASP A 152 31.18 25.71 10.86
CA ASP A 152 31.92 24.48 10.62
C ASP A 152 31.59 23.43 11.69
N ILE A 153 31.14 22.25 11.25
CA ILE A 153 30.85 21.08 12.07
C ILE A 153 31.76 19.90 11.69
N ALA A 154 31.99 19.01 12.62
CA ALA A 154 32.64 17.73 12.45
C ALA A 154 31.62 16.61 12.67
N ILE A 155 31.62 15.65 11.75
CA ILE A 155 30.77 14.46 11.77
C ILE A 155 31.69 13.25 11.87
N GLU A 156 31.52 12.44 12.90
CA GLU A 156 32.31 11.25 13.15
C GLU A 156 31.41 10.05 13.38
N GLN A 157 31.73 8.91 12.76
CA GLN A 157 31.08 7.64 13.07
C GLN A 157 31.62 7.12 14.40
N ALA A 158 30.80 7.13 15.45
CA ALA A 158 31.15 6.62 16.77
C ALA A 158 31.11 5.09 16.79
N SER A 159 30.09 4.50 16.19
CA SER A 159 29.96 3.04 16.09
C SER A 159 29.17 2.62 14.83
N ALA A 160 29.36 1.36 14.43
CA ALA A 160 28.66 0.75 13.31
C ALA A 160 28.33 -0.71 13.65
N HIS A 161 27.05 -1.04 13.62
CA HIS A 161 26.52 -2.36 13.87
C HIS A 161 25.79 -2.84 12.60
N ALA A 162 26.51 -3.60 11.78
CA ALA A 162 25.89 -4.29 10.66
C ALA A 162 25.30 -5.60 11.16
N ASN A 163 23.98 -5.76 11.01
CA ASN A 163 23.35 -7.05 11.20
C ASN A 163 23.81 -8.00 10.08
N SER A 164 23.96 -9.28 10.39
CA SER A 164 24.23 -10.27 9.35
C SER A 164 23.09 -10.24 8.34
N MET A 165 23.41 -10.22 7.04
CA MET A 165 22.41 -10.31 5.97
C MET A 165 21.42 -11.44 6.28
N ASN A 166 20.16 -11.07 6.50
CA ASN A 166 19.11 -12.00 6.85
C ASN A 166 18.56 -12.60 5.56
N TYR A 167 18.52 -13.93 5.49
CA TYR A 167 17.84 -14.64 4.42
C TYR A 167 16.39 -14.83 4.84
N ILE A 168 15.49 -14.14 4.15
CA ILE A 168 14.06 -13.96 4.47
C ILE A 168 13.19 -14.38 3.30
N LYS A 169 13.71 -15.27 2.45
CA LYS A 169 12.98 -15.76 1.31
C LYS A 169 11.74 -16.51 1.79
N ASP A 170 10.61 -16.25 1.13
CA ASP A 170 9.31 -16.87 1.42
C ASP A 170 8.67 -16.37 2.74
N ASP A 171 9.25 -15.33 3.37
CA ASP A 171 8.68 -14.62 4.53
C ASP A 171 8.19 -13.21 4.12
N HIS A 172 7.32 -12.63 4.94
CA HIS A 172 6.97 -11.22 4.91
C HIS A 172 7.89 -10.45 5.86
N VAL A 173 8.34 -9.26 5.46
CA VAL A 173 9.06 -8.33 6.34
C VAL A 173 8.15 -7.17 6.66
N PHE A 174 8.03 -6.89 7.94
CA PHE A 174 7.35 -5.73 8.44
C PHE A 174 8.36 -4.71 8.95
N ILE A 175 8.08 -3.45 8.66
CA ILE A 175 8.85 -2.30 9.12
C ILE A 175 7.84 -1.35 9.75
N GLU A 176 8.00 -1.08 11.03
CA GLU A 176 7.24 -0.09 11.77
C GLU A 176 8.14 1.09 12.14
N ILE A 177 7.68 2.31 11.90
CA ILE A 177 8.40 3.56 12.22
C ILE A 177 7.45 4.49 12.96
N GLU A 178 7.81 4.90 14.16
CA GLU A 178 7.10 5.94 14.93
C GLU A 178 7.93 7.23 14.86
N SER A 179 7.36 8.30 14.28
CA SER A 179 8.09 9.55 14.02
C SER A 179 7.13 10.74 13.89
N GLU A 180 7.56 11.93 14.32
CA GLU A 180 6.85 13.19 14.02
C GLU A 180 6.82 13.46 12.50
N TYR A 181 7.80 12.95 11.75
CA TYR A 181 7.91 13.06 10.29
C TYR A 181 7.29 11.86 9.55
N CYS A 182 6.36 11.13 10.19
CA CYS A 182 5.71 9.92 9.66
C CYS A 182 5.25 10.08 8.20
N LEU A 183 4.56 11.18 7.87
CA LEU A 183 4.06 11.44 6.49
C LEU A 183 5.19 11.47 5.44
N GLY A 184 6.39 11.91 5.83
CA GLY A 184 7.56 11.88 4.95
C GLY A 184 8.08 10.46 4.72
N TRP A 185 8.06 9.62 5.75
CA TRP A 185 8.37 8.19 5.64
C TRP A 185 7.35 7.45 4.79
N GLU A 186 6.06 7.70 5.00
CA GLU A 186 4.96 7.12 4.20
C GLU A 186 5.17 7.46 2.72
N GLN A 187 5.37 8.76 2.41
CA GLN A 187 5.65 9.20 1.04
C GLN A 187 6.84 8.47 0.41
N HIS A 188 7.91 8.21 1.18
CA HIS A 188 9.08 7.49 0.67
C HIS A 188 8.76 6.02 0.37
N PHE A 189 8.19 5.28 1.32
CA PHE A 189 7.92 3.85 1.13
C PHE A 189 6.88 3.61 0.06
N THR A 190 5.82 4.42 0.00
CA THR A 190 4.82 4.36 -1.06
C THR A 190 5.45 4.60 -2.44
N SER A 191 6.41 5.52 -2.55
CA SER A 191 7.12 5.78 -3.81
C SER A 191 8.10 4.68 -4.23
N GLU A 192 8.76 3.99 -3.28
CA GLU A 192 9.79 2.99 -3.58
C GLU A 192 9.25 1.56 -3.65
N ALA A 193 8.27 1.23 -2.79
CA ALA A 193 7.70 -0.10 -2.64
C ALA A 193 6.25 -0.21 -3.16
N GLY A 194 5.65 0.91 -3.56
CA GLY A 194 4.25 0.98 -4.02
C GLY A 194 3.26 1.10 -2.86
N ASP A 195 2.07 1.62 -3.17
CA ASP A 195 0.95 1.81 -2.23
C ASP A 195 0.57 0.51 -1.52
N THR A 196 0.76 -0.63 -2.18
CA THR A 196 0.42 -1.94 -1.65
C THR A 196 1.36 -2.41 -0.53
N ALA A 197 2.50 -1.75 -0.33
CA ALA A 197 3.38 -2.03 0.80
C ALA A 197 2.87 -1.39 2.10
N LEU A 198 1.98 -0.40 2.02
CA LEU A 198 1.43 0.29 3.18
C LEU A 198 0.36 -0.57 3.88
N GLN A 199 0.58 -0.92 5.14
CA GLN A 199 -0.40 -1.64 5.96
C GLN A 199 -1.17 -0.69 6.89
N GLN A 200 -0.49 0.35 7.36
CA GLN A 200 -1.07 1.38 8.21
C GLN A 200 -0.42 2.70 7.85
N GLY A 201 -1.25 3.68 7.45
CA GLY A 201 -0.83 5.03 7.09
C GLY A 201 -0.69 5.93 8.33
N CYS A 202 0.03 7.03 8.16
CA CYS A 202 0.20 8.02 9.22
C CYS A 202 -1.09 8.82 9.45
N TYR A 203 -1.49 9.01 10.71
CA TYR A 203 -2.62 9.89 11.06
C TYR A 203 -3.96 9.51 10.41
N ASP A 204 -4.17 8.22 10.15
CA ASP A 204 -5.48 7.70 9.76
C ASP A 204 -6.46 7.69 10.94
N ALA A 205 -7.73 7.36 10.70
CA ALA A 205 -8.79 7.43 11.71
C ALA A 205 -8.54 6.52 12.94
N ALA A 206 -7.60 5.59 12.86
CA ALA A 206 -7.22 4.66 13.92
C ALA A 206 -5.82 4.96 14.50
N ASN A 207 -5.07 5.92 13.96
CA ASN A 207 -3.65 6.11 14.21
C ASN A 207 -3.26 7.57 14.50
N ASP A 208 -3.61 8.07 15.68
CA ASP A 208 -3.23 9.44 16.10
C ASP A 208 -1.74 9.56 16.51
N ASP A 209 -0.99 8.46 16.56
CA ASP A 209 0.32 8.39 17.22
C ASP A 209 1.52 8.63 16.27
N GLY A 210 1.29 8.78 14.95
CA GLY A 210 2.38 9.02 14.00
C GLY A 210 3.21 7.77 13.69
N THR A 211 2.56 6.61 13.68
CA THR A 211 3.19 5.33 13.36
C THR A 211 2.94 4.93 11.91
N LEU A 212 3.97 4.49 11.20
CA LEU A 212 3.89 3.95 9.85
C LEU A 212 4.16 2.45 9.90
N LYS A 213 3.35 1.62 9.24
CA LYS A 213 3.62 0.18 9.09
C LYS A 213 3.66 -0.24 7.63
N ILE A 214 4.80 -0.80 7.23
CA ILE A 214 5.08 -1.28 5.88
C ILE A 214 5.24 -2.80 5.89
N ARG A 215 4.72 -3.48 4.88
CA ARG A 215 4.90 -4.90 4.61
C ARG A 215 5.53 -5.11 3.23
N LEU A 216 6.62 -5.85 3.20
CA LEU A 216 7.37 -6.25 2.01
C LEU A 216 7.53 -7.77 2.00
N GLY A 217 8.02 -8.37 0.92
CA GLY A 217 8.36 -9.79 0.89
C GLY A 217 7.54 -10.63 -0.07
N TYR A 218 7.57 -11.95 0.14
CA TYR A 218 7.05 -12.91 -0.83
C TYR A 218 5.53 -12.82 -0.99
N GLU A 219 5.08 -12.64 -2.22
CA GLU A 219 3.67 -12.73 -2.61
C GLU A 219 3.60 -13.77 -3.73
N ASP A 220 3.18 -15.00 -3.41
CA ASP A 220 2.98 -16.06 -4.42
C ASP A 220 1.58 -16.01 -5.02
N ILE A 221 1.25 -14.86 -5.59
CA ILE A 221 -0.02 -14.75 -6.33
C ILE A 221 0.02 -15.63 -7.59
N ASP A 222 1.23 -15.86 -8.12
CA ASP A 222 1.52 -16.71 -9.27
C ASP A 222 1.15 -18.19 -9.07
N ASN A 223 0.79 -18.65 -7.86
CA ASN A 223 0.28 -20.01 -7.64
C ASN A 223 -1.10 -20.03 -6.99
N ALA A 224 -1.76 -18.87 -6.85
CA ALA A 224 -3.01 -18.75 -6.11
C ALA A 224 -4.06 -19.75 -6.59
N PHE A 225 -4.25 -19.84 -7.90
CA PHE A 225 -5.26 -20.69 -8.52
C PHE A 225 -4.74 -22.07 -8.90
N SER A 226 -3.55 -22.46 -8.45
CA SER A 226 -3.02 -23.81 -8.68
C SER A 226 -3.87 -24.90 -8.01
N ARG A 227 -4.74 -24.50 -7.07
CA ARG A 227 -5.82 -25.29 -6.48
C ARG A 227 -7.17 -24.66 -6.78
N GLY A 228 -8.21 -25.49 -6.75
CA GLY A 228 -9.57 -25.01 -6.96
C GLY A 228 -10.04 -24.08 -5.84
N VAL A 229 -9.70 -24.34 -4.58
CA VAL A 229 -9.96 -23.40 -3.48
C VAL A 229 -8.71 -23.21 -2.63
N ALA A 230 -8.41 -21.98 -2.23
CA ALA A 230 -7.37 -21.69 -1.27
C ALA A 230 -7.83 -20.69 -0.21
N LEU A 231 -7.59 -21.05 1.05
CA LEU A 231 -7.89 -20.28 2.24
C LEU A 231 -6.60 -19.99 3.02
N SER A 232 -6.60 -18.93 3.83
CA SER A 232 -5.46 -18.64 4.73
C SER A 232 -5.17 -19.82 5.67
N ASP A 233 -6.20 -20.43 6.23
CA ASP A 233 -6.15 -21.64 7.04
C ASP A 233 -7.33 -22.56 6.69
N GLU A 234 -7.12 -23.88 6.60
CA GLU A 234 -8.19 -24.85 6.31
C GLU A 234 -9.32 -24.81 7.36
N SER A 235 -9.02 -24.40 8.59
CA SER A 235 -10.00 -24.26 9.67
C SER A 235 -10.93 -23.05 9.50
N ASN A 236 -10.63 -22.15 8.55
CA ASN A 236 -11.52 -21.05 8.18
C ASN A 236 -12.63 -21.48 7.20
N TYR A 237 -12.69 -22.77 6.85
CA TYR A 237 -13.83 -23.37 6.19
C TYR A 237 -14.79 -23.97 7.22
N ASP A 238 -16.00 -23.43 7.26
CA ASP A 238 -17.06 -23.85 8.17
C ASP A 238 -18.25 -24.46 7.42
N SER A 239 -18.29 -25.79 7.35
CA SER A 239 -19.40 -26.53 6.75
C SER A 239 -20.38 -27.08 7.79
N HIS A 240 -21.65 -26.71 7.65
CA HIS A 240 -22.73 -27.08 8.57
C HIS A 240 -23.61 -28.25 8.09
N GLN A 241 -23.36 -28.82 6.91
CA GLN A 241 -24.23 -29.84 6.30
C GLN A 241 -23.46 -31.05 5.77
N SER A 242 -24.19 -32.08 5.35
CA SER A 242 -23.62 -33.32 4.83
C SER A 242 -23.88 -33.42 3.32
N GLY A 243 -23.08 -32.74 2.49
CA GLY A 243 -23.10 -32.89 1.04
C GLY A 243 -22.57 -31.67 0.27
N GLY A 244 -21.59 -31.92 -0.61
CA GLY A 244 -21.03 -30.90 -1.52
C GLY A 244 -19.82 -30.14 -0.96
N GLU A 245 -18.99 -30.79 -0.14
CA GLU A 245 -17.78 -30.16 0.41
C GLU A 245 -16.77 -29.88 -0.71
N PHE A 246 -15.97 -28.82 -0.54
CA PHE A 246 -14.76 -28.64 -1.34
C PHE A 246 -13.80 -29.81 -1.09
N ASP A 247 -13.34 -30.47 -2.15
CA ASP A 247 -12.57 -31.72 -2.06
C ASP A 247 -11.08 -31.45 -1.76
N ASP A 248 -10.53 -30.33 -2.21
CA ASP A 248 -9.11 -29.93 -2.08
C ASP A 248 -8.95 -28.43 -1.76
N ILE A 249 -9.06 -28.10 -0.47
CA ILE A 249 -8.76 -26.74 0.04
C ILE A 249 -7.26 -26.60 0.28
N GLY A 250 -6.64 -25.64 -0.40
CA GLY A 250 -5.30 -25.15 -0.08
C GLY A 250 -5.30 -24.29 1.18
N SER A 251 -4.27 -24.45 2.01
CA SER A 251 -3.99 -23.53 3.11
C SER A 251 -2.78 -22.68 2.74
N GLU A 252 -3.06 -21.51 2.17
CA GLU A 252 -2.10 -20.55 1.64
C GLU A 252 -2.66 -19.13 1.89
N GLN A 253 -1.87 -18.25 2.51
CA GLN A 253 -2.29 -16.86 2.77
C GLN A 253 -1.95 -16.00 1.56
N PHE A 254 -2.97 -15.38 0.97
CA PHE A 254 -2.82 -14.45 -0.15
C PHE A 254 -3.01 -13.01 0.29
N LYS A 255 -2.43 -12.08 -0.47
CA LYS A 255 -2.48 -10.66 -0.14
C LYS A 255 -3.82 -10.04 -0.58
N PRO A 256 -4.48 -9.25 0.27
CA PRO A 256 -5.61 -8.44 -0.19
C PRO A 256 -5.20 -7.43 -1.26
N LEU A 257 -6.11 -7.11 -2.18
CA LEU A 257 -5.83 -6.19 -3.29
C LEU A 257 -6.20 -4.73 -2.96
N ASP A 258 -6.33 -4.35 -1.69
CA ASP A 258 -6.89 -3.07 -1.23
C ASP A 258 -6.21 -1.86 -1.88
N GLY A 259 -4.88 -1.82 -1.79
CA GLY A 259 -4.08 -0.74 -2.37
C GLY A 259 -4.22 -0.69 -3.89
N ILE A 260 -4.18 -1.85 -4.54
CA ILE A 260 -4.27 -1.98 -6.00
C ILE A 260 -5.64 -1.51 -6.49
N ILE A 261 -6.72 -2.01 -5.88
CA ILE A 261 -8.09 -1.65 -6.25
C ILE A 261 -8.35 -0.16 -5.96
N SER A 262 -7.80 0.38 -4.87
CA SER A 262 -7.90 1.81 -4.54
C SER A 262 -7.16 2.70 -5.55
N GLU A 263 -5.96 2.30 -5.95
CA GLU A 263 -5.16 2.98 -6.98
C GLU A 263 -5.85 2.90 -8.34
N MET A 264 -6.31 1.71 -8.75
CA MET A 264 -7.10 1.51 -9.98
C MET A 264 -8.37 2.37 -9.99
N LYS A 265 -9.08 2.45 -8.86
CA LYS A 265 -10.24 3.33 -8.70
C LYS A 265 -9.86 4.79 -8.95
N ALA A 266 -8.80 5.28 -8.30
CA ALA A 266 -8.35 6.67 -8.46
C ALA A 266 -7.98 6.94 -9.93
N ASP A 267 -7.15 6.08 -10.51
CA ASP A 267 -6.68 6.19 -11.88
C ASP A 267 -7.81 6.16 -12.91
N PHE A 268 -8.73 5.21 -12.80
CA PHE A 268 -9.81 5.03 -13.77
C PHE A 268 -10.87 6.13 -13.64
N LYS A 269 -11.05 6.66 -12.42
CA LYS A 269 -11.90 7.82 -12.16
C LYS A 269 -11.31 9.10 -12.75
N GLU A 270 -9.99 9.28 -12.72
CA GLU A 270 -9.32 10.48 -13.23
C GLU A 270 -9.04 10.45 -14.74
N ASN A 271 -8.77 9.28 -15.33
CA ASN A 271 -8.29 9.17 -16.73
C ASN A 271 -9.38 9.18 -17.83
N GLU A 272 -10.63 9.55 -17.53
CA GLU A 272 -11.71 9.83 -18.50
C GLU A 272 -11.92 8.78 -19.64
N SER A 273 -11.52 7.51 -19.51
CA SER A 273 -12.12 6.44 -20.32
C SER A 273 -13.49 6.05 -19.76
N HIS A 274 -14.28 7.07 -19.38
CA HIS A 274 -15.66 6.96 -19.00
C HIS A 274 -16.45 6.43 -20.19
N ILE A 275 -16.89 5.19 -20.08
CA ILE A 275 -18.12 4.79 -20.70
C ILE A 275 -19.18 4.89 -19.60
N ASP A 276 -19.65 6.11 -19.36
CA ASP A 276 -21.03 6.32 -18.91
C ASP A 276 -21.90 5.99 -20.13
N THR A 277 -22.05 4.71 -20.47
CA THR A 277 -22.92 4.33 -21.60
C THR A 277 -24.37 4.67 -21.29
N GLY A 278 -24.73 4.91 -20.01
CA GLY A 278 -26.12 4.88 -19.53
C GLY A 278 -26.84 3.56 -19.86
N ASP A 279 -26.10 2.58 -20.40
CA ASP A 279 -26.54 1.32 -20.96
C ASP A 279 -25.41 0.33 -20.72
N TRP A 280 -25.44 -0.30 -19.55
CA TRP A 280 -24.46 -1.29 -19.10
C TRP A 280 -24.74 -2.68 -19.68
N SER A 281 -25.66 -2.81 -20.64
CA SER A 281 -25.99 -4.12 -21.21
C SER A 281 -24.84 -4.77 -21.96
N GLU A 282 -23.91 -3.98 -22.55
CA GLU A 282 -22.77 -4.51 -23.30
C GLU A 282 -21.47 -3.71 -23.05
N ILE A 283 -20.45 -4.39 -22.53
CA ILE A 283 -19.08 -3.93 -22.34
C ILE A 283 -18.19 -4.60 -23.39
N THR A 284 -17.25 -3.87 -23.99
CA THR A 284 -16.30 -4.43 -24.97
C THR A 284 -14.87 -4.36 -24.43
N ALA A 285 -13.87 -4.69 -25.25
CA ALA A 285 -12.47 -4.58 -24.85
C ALA A 285 -12.09 -3.15 -24.42
N GLY A 286 -11.51 -2.98 -23.23
CA GLY A 286 -11.16 -1.67 -22.70
C GLY A 286 -11.07 -1.60 -21.17
N LYS A 287 -10.97 -0.37 -20.64
CA LYS A 287 -10.90 -0.05 -19.21
C LYS A 287 -12.10 0.81 -18.82
N TYR A 288 -12.86 0.38 -17.81
CA TYR A 288 -14.16 0.92 -17.44
C TYR A 288 -14.24 1.21 -15.94
N PHE A 289 -15.00 2.24 -15.57
CA PHE A 289 -15.25 2.59 -14.17
C PHE A 289 -16.74 2.81 -13.94
N ALA A 290 -17.32 2.09 -12.99
CA ALA A 290 -18.66 2.26 -12.49
C ALA A 290 -18.61 2.92 -11.11
N ALA A 291 -19.14 4.14 -11.00
CA ALA A 291 -19.27 4.82 -9.72
C ALA A 291 -20.43 4.22 -8.90
N SER A 292 -20.49 4.53 -7.61
CA SER A 292 -21.62 4.09 -6.76
C SER A 292 -23.00 4.40 -7.37
N GLY A 293 -23.88 3.38 -7.33
CA GLY A 293 -25.22 3.36 -7.90
C GLY A 293 -25.27 3.35 -9.43
N SER A 294 -24.14 3.27 -10.14
CA SER A 294 -24.15 3.32 -11.61
C SER A 294 -24.71 2.06 -12.26
N LEU A 295 -24.67 0.93 -11.54
CA LEU A 295 -25.20 -0.36 -11.99
C LEU A 295 -26.66 -0.58 -11.51
N ASP A 296 -27.23 0.36 -10.75
CA ASP A 296 -28.61 0.28 -10.27
C ASP A 296 -29.61 0.22 -11.44
N GLY A 297 -30.24 -0.94 -11.61
CA GLY A 297 -31.25 -1.17 -12.63
C GLY A 297 -30.73 -1.72 -13.96
N ALA A 298 -29.45 -2.13 -14.02
CA ALA A 298 -29.07 -3.17 -14.97
C ALA A 298 -29.82 -4.46 -14.63
N ASP A 299 -30.38 -5.13 -15.63
CA ASP A 299 -30.89 -6.50 -15.46
C ASP A 299 -29.78 -7.52 -15.78
N GLU A 300 -28.86 -7.16 -16.69
CA GLU A 300 -27.77 -7.99 -17.20
C GLU A 300 -26.58 -7.12 -17.63
N LEU A 301 -25.36 -7.63 -17.42
CA LEU A 301 -24.08 -7.05 -17.82
C LEU A 301 -23.32 -8.04 -18.71
N THR A 302 -23.27 -7.80 -20.02
CA THR A 302 -22.56 -8.68 -20.97
C THR A 302 -21.19 -8.10 -21.36
N PHE A 303 -20.12 -8.87 -21.25
CA PHE A 303 -18.79 -8.55 -21.77
C PHE A 303 -18.56 -9.24 -23.12
N SER A 304 -18.45 -8.48 -24.20
CA SER A 304 -18.11 -8.97 -25.54
C SER A 304 -16.63 -8.74 -25.84
N LEU A 305 -15.84 -9.79 -25.78
CA LEU A 305 -14.37 -9.73 -25.76
C LEU A 305 -13.73 -10.02 -27.13
N GLU A 306 -14.40 -9.73 -28.25
CA GLU A 306 -13.89 -10.07 -29.60
C GLU A 306 -12.54 -9.41 -29.89
N ASP A 307 -12.36 -8.18 -29.40
CA ASP A 307 -11.25 -7.29 -29.73
C ASP A 307 -10.17 -7.21 -28.64
N GLY A 308 -10.32 -7.94 -27.52
CA GLY A 308 -9.36 -7.98 -26.41
C GLY A 308 -10.01 -8.04 -25.03
N ASN A 309 -9.17 -7.88 -23.99
CA ASN A 309 -9.60 -7.93 -22.58
C ASN A 309 -10.43 -6.71 -22.17
N ALA A 310 -11.30 -6.92 -21.19
CA ALA A 310 -12.02 -5.85 -20.51
C ALA A 310 -11.65 -5.80 -19.03
N VAL A 311 -11.46 -4.59 -18.50
CA VAL A 311 -11.25 -4.34 -17.06
C VAL A 311 -12.32 -3.37 -16.59
N LEU A 312 -13.12 -3.78 -15.61
CA LEU A 312 -14.14 -2.95 -14.97
C LEU A 312 -13.79 -2.75 -13.50
N VAL A 313 -13.73 -1.49 -13.05
CA VAL A 313 -13.62 -1.14 -11.63
C VAL A 313 -14.97 -0.64 -11.13
N VAL A 314 -15.50 -1.23 -10.07
CA VAL A 314 -16.80 -0.91 -9.48
C VAL A 314 -16.57 -0.31 -8.08
N ASP A 315 -16.90 0.97 -7.92
CA ASP A 315 -16.85 1.68 -6.63
C ASP A 315 -18.19 1.52 -5.88
N ASP A 316 -18.67 0.27 -5.76
CA ASP A 316 -19.90 -0.13 -5.07
C ASP A 316 -20.00 -1.65 -4.94
N ASP A 317 -21.12 -2.10 -4.38
CA ASP A 317 -21.55 -3.50 -4.37
C ASP A 317 -21.91 -3.99 -5.79
N ILE A 318 -21.63 -5.26 -6.05
CA ILE A 318 -22.11 -6.01 -7.22
C ILE A 318 -23.30 -6.84 -6.78
N SER A 319 -24.52 -6.41 -7.11
CA SER A 319 -25.74 -7.14 -6.71
C SER A 319 -26.91 -6.91 -7.66
N GLY A 320 -27.76 -7.94 -7.79
CA GLY A 320 -29.09 -7.80 -8.41
C GLY A 320 -29.18 -7.86 -9.94
N TYR A 321 -28.14 -8.34 -10.63
CA TYR A 321 -28.11 -8.53 -12.08
C TYR A 321 -27.25 -9.73 -12.48
N ASP A 322 -27.44 -10.23 -13.70
CA ASP A 322 -26.62 -11.29 -14.29
C ASP A 322 -25.33 -10.71 -14.91
N ILE A 323 -24.25 -11.49 -14.93
CA ILE A 323 -22.99 -11.15 -15.59
C ILE A 323 -22.68 -12.24 -16.61
N THR A 324 -22.38 -11.89 -17.85
CA THR A 324 -22.07 -12.88 -18.89
C THR A 324 -20.85 -12.46 -19.70
N VAL A 325 -19.91 -13.37 -19.92
CA VAL A 325 -18.75 -13.16 -20.80
C VAL A 325 -18.94 -13.91 -22.11
N ASP A 326 -18.89 -13.17 -23.21
CA ASP A 326 -19.12 -13.63 -24.56
C ASP A 326 -17.94 -13.28 -25.49
N ALA A 327 -17.81 -14.08 -26.55
CA ALA A 327 -16.89 -13.83 -27.66
C ALA A 327 -15.42 -13.59 -27.26
N CYS A 328 -14.82 -14.49 -26.48
CA CYS A 328 -13.48 -14.48 -25.87
C CYS A 328 -12.27 -14.46 -26.86
N GLY A 329 -12.43 -13.91 -28.07
CA GLY A 329 -11.41 -13.90 -29.11
C GLY A 329 -11.24 -15.24 -29.85
N PRO A 330 -10.29 -15.31 -30.80
CA PRO A 330 -10.12 -16.45 -31.71
C PRO A 330 -9.72 -17.75 -31.03
N ASP A 331 -9.03 -17.64 -29.89
CA ASP A 331 -8.45 -18.76 -29.14
C ASP A 331 -9.03 -18.85 -27.71
N GLY A 332 -10.06 -18.06 -27.39
CA GLY A 332 -10.66 -18.03 -26.05
C GLY A 332 -9.78 -17.36 -24.98
N GLU A 333 -8.74 -16.62 -25.38
CA GLU A 333 -7.74 -16.06 -24.46
C GLU A 333 -8.15 -14.73 -23.80
N ASN A 334 -9.21 -14.07 -24.30
CA ASN A 334 -9.59 -12.76 -23.79
C ASN A 334 -10.40 -12.87 -22.50
N GLN A 335 -10.08 -12.02 -21.52
CA GLN A 335 -10.62 -12.08 -20.17
C GLN A 335 -11.38 -10.80 -19.79
N ALA A 336 -12.44 -10.95 -19.01
CA ALA A 336 -13.14 -9.88 -18.29
C ALA A 336 -12.71 -9.91 -16.83
N LYS A 337 -12.09 -8.81 -16.37
CA LYS A 337 -11.64 -8.64 -14.98
C LYS A 337 -12.47 -7.56 -14.31
N ILE A 338 -13.13 -7.89 -13.21
CA ILE A 338 -13.97 -6.97 -12.45
C ILE A 338 -13.36 -6.79 -11.05
N TYR A 339 -13.06 -5.55 -10.69
CA TYR A 339 -12.49 -5.17 -9.40
C TYR A 339 -13.53 -4.36 -8.61
N ALA A 340 -14.05 -4.91 -7.53
CA ALA A 340 -15.06 -4.28 -6.69
C ALA A 340 -14.45 -3.72 -5.40
N THR A 341 -14.96 -2.57 -4.94
CA THR A 341 -14.65 -2.06 -3.60
C THR A 341 -15.69 -2.43 -2.55
N GLY A 342 -16.88 -2.85 -2.98
CA GLY A 342 -17.99 -3.27 -2.12
C GLY A 342 -18.16 -4.78 -2.07
N ASP A 343 -19.33 -5.21 -1.61
CA ASP A 343 -19.72 -6.62 -1.49
C ASP A 343 -20.20 -7.20 -2.83
N ILE A 344 -20.12 -8.52 -2.98
CA ILE A 344 -20.60 -9.24 -4.16
C ILE A 344 -21.76 -10.16 -3.73
N ASP A 345 -22.98 -9.80 -4.08
CA ASP A 345 -24.18 -10.61 -3.83
C ASP A 345 -24.67 -11.25 -5.14
N VAL A 346 -24.36 -12.53 -5.28
CA VAL A 346 -24.82 -13.35 -6.41
C VAL A 346 -26.32 -13.62 -6.29
N GLY A 347 -26.85 -13.79 -5.07
CA GLY A 347 -28.28 -13.97 -4.84
C GLY A 347 -28.88 -15.13 -5.64
N ASN A 348 -29.73 -14.83 -6.63
CA ASN A 348 -30.27 -15.83 -7.58
C ASN A 348 -29.85 -15.54 -9.03
N ASN A 349 -28.78 -14.75 -9.21
CA ASN A 349 -28.28 -14.33 -10.51
C ASN A 349 -27.25 -15.33 -11.04
N GLU A 350 -26.92 -15.20 -12.32
CA GLU A 350 -25.96 -16.04 -13.04
C GLU A 350 -24.75 -15.21 -13.48
N PHE A 351 -23.55 -15.58 -13.04
CA PHE A 351 -22.27 -15.01 -13.47
C PHE A 351 -21.56 -16.07 -14.31
N THR A 352 -21.61 -15.95 -15.63
CA THR A 352 -21.25 -17.05 -16.53
C THR A 352 -20.39 -16.60 -17.71
N GLN A 353 -19.94 -17.58 -18.48
CA GLN A 353 -19.26 -17.38 -19.74
C GLN A 353 -19.86 -18.31 -20.80
N THR A 354 -19.99 -17.83 -22.04
CA THR A 354 -20.47 -18.66 -23.16
C THR A 354 -19.37 -18.93 -24.20
N CYS A 355 -18.17 -18.42 -23.92
CA CYS A 355 -16.97 -18.56 -24.73
C CYS A 355 -15.80 -18.99 -23.86
N GLY A 356 -14.71 -19.38 -24.53
CA GLY A 356 -13.59 -20.01 -23.83
C GLY A 356 -13.82 -21.49 -23.61
N ASP A 357 -12.73 -22.20 -23.33
CA ASP A 357 -12.75 -23.60 -22.91
C ASP A 357 -12.30 -23.74 -21.44
N ASP A 358 -12.06 -22.64 -20.73
CA ASP A 358 -11.63 -22.59 -19.32
C ASP A 358 -12.41 -21.53 -18.54
N GLU A 359 -12.52 -21.70 -17.23
CA GLU A 359 -13.25 -20.80 -16.32
C GLU A 359 -12.44 -19.54 -15.97
N SER A 360 -11.39 -19.20 -16.74
CA SER A 360 -10.55 -18.02 -16.50
C SER A 360 -11.04 -16.76 -17.21
N ASN A 361 -12.04 -16.86 -18.10
CA ASN A 361 -12.49 -15.70 -18.87
C ASN A 361 -13.31 -14.70 -18.05
N LEU A 362 -13.93 -15.13 -16.94
CA LEU A 362 -14.56 -14.25 -15.96
C LEU A 362 -13.75 -14.25 -14.65
N GLN A 363 -13.24 -13.08 -14.25
CA GLN A 363 -12.41 -12.92 -13.06
C GLN A 363 -12.97 -11.80 -12.17
N LEU A 364 -13.29 -12.14 -10.93
CA LEU A 364 -13.85 -11.26 -9.91
C LEU A 364 -12.83 -11.03 -8.80
N TYR A 365 -12.54 -9.77 -8.52
CA TYR A 365 -11.57 -9.33 -7.53
C TYR A 365 -12.25 -8.40 -6.52
N GLY A 366 -11.98 -8.59 -5.23
CA GLY A 366 -12.43 -7.71 -4.16
C GLY A 366 -11.29 -7.30 -3.23
N THR A 367 -11.61 -6.42 -2.29
CA THR A 367 -10.71 -5.98 -1.22
C THR A 367 -10.71 -6.98 -0.06
N SER A 368 -9.90 -6.74 0.96
CA SER A 368 -9.89 -7.45 2.25
C SER A 368 -11.23 -7.34 3.00
N GLU A 369 -12.05 -6.36 2.61
CA GLU A 369 -13.34 -6.06 3.22
C GLU A 369 -14.53 -6.54 2.36
N THR A 370 -14.28 -7.04 1.15
CA THR A 370 -15.35 -7.56 0.28
C THR A 370 -15.94 -8.85 0.88
N GLY A 371 -17.22 -8.78 1.27
CA GLY A 371 -18.05 -9.93 1.51
C GLY A 371 -18.66 -10.48 0.23
N VAL A 372 -18.85 -11.79 0.14
CA VAL A 372 -19.49 -12.46 -0.99
C VAL A 372 -20.62 -13.36 -0.51
N ASP A 373 -21.83 -13.15 -1.01
CA ASP A 373 -22.99 -14.01 -0.74
C ASP A 373 -23.39 -14.80 -1.98
N PHE A 374 -23.37 -16.12 -1.83
CA PHE A 374 -23.91 -17.06 -2.79
C PHE A 374 -25.28 -17.54 -2.28
N GLY A 375 -26.34 -17.13 -2.97
CA GLY A 375 -27.70 -17.65 -2.77
C GLY A 375 -27.98 -18.89 -3.63
N ASN A 376 -29.04 -18.89 -4.44
CA ASN A 376 -29.32 -19.98 -5.40
C ASN A 376 -28.83 -19.66 -6.82
N GLY A 377 -27.84 -18.78 -6.95
CA GLY A 377 -27.25 -18.39 -8.22
C GLY A 377 -26.24 -19.40 -8.75
N TYR A 378 -25.66 -19.08 -9.90
CA TYR A 378 -24.59 -19.85 -10.54
C TYR A 378 -23.41 -18.93 -10.85
N VAL A 379 -22.19 -19.39 -10.55
CA VAL A 379 -20.96 -18.69 -10.92
C VAL A 379 -20.02 -19.64 -11.65
N GLU A 380 -19.57 -19.23 -12.83
CA GLU A 380 -18.50 -19.86 -13.61
C GLU A 380 -17.36 -18.85 -13.76
N GLY A 381 -16.27 -19.02 -13.03
CA GLY A 381 -15.19 -18.03 -13.02
C GLY A 381 -14.18 -18.15 -11.89
N LEU A 382 -13.33 -17.13 -11.80
CA LEU A 382 -12.38 -16.92 -10.72
C LEU A 382 -12.90 -15.89 -9.72
N LEU A 383 -12.72 -16.19 -8.43
CA LEU A 383 -13.00 -15.25 -7.34
C LEU A 383 -11.75 -15.07 -6.48
N TYR A 384 -11.31 -13.83 -6.30
CA TYR A 384 -10.22 -13.44 -5.42
C TYR A 384 -10.68 -12.34 -4.47
N VAL A 385 -10.91 -12.70 -3.21
CA VAL A 385 -11.31 -11.79 -2.14
C VAL A 385 -10.45 -12.03 -0.90
N ALA A 386 -9.15 -12.28 -1.09
CA ALA A 386 -8.24 -12.57 0.01
C ALA A 386 -8.23 -11.44 1.06
N SER A 387 -8.10 -11.82 2.33
CA SER A 387 -7.96 -10.88 3.45
C SER A 387 -6.86 -11.33 4.39
N ASP A 388 -6.17 -10.35 4.97
CA ASP A 388 -5.20 -10.53 6.05
C ASP A 388 -5.82 -10.36 7.44
N LYS A 389 -7.12 -10.02 7.53
CA LYS A 389 -7.87 -9.94 8.77
C LYS A 389 -8.65 -11.24 9.01
N THR A 390 -8.78 -11.63 10.27
CA THR A 390 -9.55 -12.81 10.66
C THR A 390 -11.01 -12.45 10.99
N PRO A 391 -11.97 -13.37 10.76
CA PRO A 391 -13.34 -13.26 11.24
C PRO A 391 -13.47 -12.75 12.68
N GLY A 392 -14.11 -11.59 12.85
CA GLY A 392 -14.35 -10.97 14.15
C GLY A 392 -13.26 -10.01 14.65
N GLU A 393 -12.20 -9.77 13.86
CA GLU A 393 -11.30 -8.63 14.07
C GLU A 393 -11.93 -7.32 13.56
N ASP A 394 -11.58 -6.20 14.22
CA ASP A 394 -12.05 -4.88 13.81
C ASP A 394 -11.62 -4.58 12.36
N GLY A 395 -12.59 -4.19 11.52
CA GLY A 395 -12.36 -3.88 10.11
C GLY A 395 -12.28 -5.11 9.20
N PHE A 396 -12.57 -6.31 9.67
CA PHE A 396 -12.91 -7.42 8.78
C PHE A 396 -14.23 -7.09 8.08
N GLY A 397 -14.17 -6.78 6.78
CA GLY A 397 -15.37 -6.73 5.96
C GLY A 397 -15.67 -8.13 5.47
N GLY A 398 -16.82 -8.64 5.86
CA GLY A 398 -17.27 -9.97 5.50
C GLY A 398 -18.78 -10.03 5.52
N TRP A 399 -19.33 -11.05 4.90
CA TRP A 399 -20.76 -11.23 4.85
C TRP A 399 -21.30 -11.73 6.19
N GLN A 400 -22.31 -11.04 6.73
CA GLN A 400 -22.94 -11.41 7.98
C GLN A 400 -23.82 -12.65 7.82
N VAL A 401 -23.31 -13.80 8.27
CA VAL A 401 -23.96 -15.11 8.15
C VAL A 401 -25.22 -15.23 9.02
N ASN A 402 -25.30 -14.49 10.13
CA ASN A 402 -26.46 -14.48 11.01
C ASN A 402 -26.66 -13.13 11.70
N SER A 403 -27.85 -12.55 11.57
CA SER A 403 -28.26 -11.33 12.31
C SER A 403 -28.18 -11.40 13.86
N ASN A 404 -27.83 -12.55 14.44
CA ASN A 404 -27.76 -12.75 15.90
C ASN A 404 -26.41 -13.29 16.40
N ASN A 405 -25.46 -13.63 15.52
CA ASN A 405 -24.12 -14.07 15.90
C ASN A 405 -23.12 -13.17 15.17
N ASP A 406 -22.09 -12.71 15.88
CA ASP A 406 -20.99 -11.88 15.35
C ASP A 406 -20.01 -12.71 14.48
N GLU A 407 -20.50 -13.74 13.78
CA GLU A 407 -19.71 -14.59 12.87
C GLU A 407 -19.79 -14.00 11.46
N GLU A 408 -18.74 -13.29 11.07
CA GLU A 408 -18.55 -12.76 9.72
C GLU A 408 -17.58 -13.67 8.97
N TYR A 409 -18.00 -14.15 7.80
CA TYR A 409 -17.14 -14.90 6.89
C TYR A 409 -17.01 -14.09 5.62
N GLN A 410 -15.86 -14.14 4.94
CA GLN A 410 -15.73 -13.40 3.68
C GLN A 410 -16.69 -13.95 2.64
N ILE A 411 -16.75 -15.28 2.51
CA ILE A 411 -17.69 -15.93 1.61
C ILE A 411 -18.75 -16.65 2.42
N HIS A 412 -20.00 -16.36 2.12
CA HIS A 412 -21.16 -17.05 2.66
C HIS A 412 -21.92 -17.77 1.56
N MET A 413 -22.10 -19.08 1.72
CA MET A 413 -22.79 -19.94 0.77
C MET A 413 -24.06 -20.52 1.41
N GLN A 414 -25.21 -20.12 0.88
CA GLN A 414 -26.54 -20.47 1.39
C GLN A 414 -27.54 -20.80 0.27
N GLY A 415 -28.53 -21.64 0.55
CA GLY A 415 -29.49 -22.11 -0.46
C GLY A 415 -28.96 -23.31 -1.24
N SER A 416 -28.87 -23.18 -2.56
CA SER A 416 -28.32 -24.21 -3.44
C SER A 416 -27.49 -23.56 -4.55
N PRO A 417 -26.38 -22.87 -4.19
CA PRO A 417 -25.52 -22.25 -5.19
C PRO A 417 -24.81 -23.32 -6.01
N GLU A 418 -24.54 -22.97 -7.25
CA GLU A 418 -23.66 -23.73 -8.14
C GLU A 418 -22.40 -22.89 -8.41
N PHE A 419 -21.22 -23.52 -8.32
CA PHE A 419 -19.94 -22.85 -8.57
C PHE A 419 -19.03 -23.73 -9.43
N ASP A 420 -18.45 -23.16 -10.48
CA ASP A 420 -17.43 -23.77 -11.33
C ASP A 420 -16.24 -22.82 -11.49
N GLY A 421 -15.03 -23.27 -11.14
CA GLY A 421 -13.82 -22.46 -11.23
C GLY A 421 -12.98 -22.47 -9.96
N SER A 422 -12.41 -21.32 -9.57
CA SER A 422 -11.52 -21.24 -8.40
C SER A 422 -11.79 -20.08 -7.44
N ILE A 423 -11.53 -20.30 -6.16
CA ILE A 423 -11.77 -19.33 -5.07
C ILE A 423 -10.51 -19.11 -4.25
N ILE A 424 -10.15 -17.84 -4.07
CA ILE A 424 -9.15 -17.38 -3.10
C ILE A 424 -9.84 -16.46 -2.10
N ALA A 425 -9.85 -16.85 -0.83
CA ALA A 425 -10.47 -16.09 0.25
C ALA A 425 -9.74 -16.34 1.58
N HIS A 426 -10.09 -15.61 2.63
CA HIS A 426 -9.65 -15.89 3.98
C HIS A 426 -10.54 -16.95 4.65
N SER A 427 -11.86 -16.87 4.45
CA SER A 427 -12.84 -17.74 5.11
C SER A 427 -14.09 -17.99 4.28
N ILE A 428 -14.66 -19.18 4.42
CA ILE A 428 -15.88 -19.61 3.75
C ILE A 428 -16.82 -20.25 4.78
N SER A 429 -18.08 -19.82 4.84
CA SER A 429 -19.15 -20.50 5.58
C SER A 429 -20.16 -21.12 4.62
N GLU A 430 -20.34 -22.42 4.73
CA GLU A 430 -21.36 -23.18 4.02
C GLU A 430 -22.49 -23.55 4.98
N ARG A 431 -23.69 -23.03 4.72
CA ARG A 431 -24.89 -23.28 5.55
C ARG A 431 -25.89 -24.24 4.92
N SER A 432 -25.70 -24.61 3.65
CA SER A 432 -26.70 -25.33 2.86
C SER A 432 -26.05 -26.38 1.96
N ASN A 433 -26.81 -27.36 1.49
CA ASN A 433 -26.27 -28.39 0.59
C ASN A 433 -25.95 -27.76 -0.77
N PHE A 434 -24.72 -27.89 -1.23
CA PHE A 434 -24.41 -27.63 -2.63
C PHE A 434 -24.98 -28.74 -3.51
N ASP A 435 -25.63 -28.32 -4.60
CA ASP A 435 -26.02 -29.27 -5.64
C ASP A 435 -24.84 -29.57 -6.56
N ASN A 436 -23.99 -28.58 -6.88
CA ASN A 436 -22.76 -28.73 -7.68
C ASN A 436 -21.70 -27.69 -7.30
N VAL A 437 -20.57 -28.13 -6.75
CA VAL A 437 -19.32 -27.35 -6.66
C VAL A 437 -18.28 -28.09 -7.48
N ASN A 438 -17.76 -27.43 -8.50
CA ASN A 438 -16.74 -27.95 -9.39
C ASN A 438 -15.49 -27.07 -9.28
N GLU A 439 -14.64 -27.38 -8.32
CA GLU A 439 -13.39 -26.67 -8.14
C GLU A 439 -12.39 -27.09 -9.23
N GLN A 440 -11.98 -26.14 -10.07
CA GLN A 440 -11.03 -26.38 -11.16
C GLN A 440 -9.71 -25.69 -10.82
N PRO A 441 -8.60 -26.43 -10.63
CA PRO A 441 -7.29 -25.82 -10.54
C PRO A 441 -6.93 -25.24 -11.90
N MET A 442 -6.47 -24.00 -11.92
CA MET A 442 -6.10 -23.29 -13.14
C MET A 442 -4.61 -23.15 -13.31
N ASN A 443 -4.20 -22.96 -14.56
CA ASN A 443 -2.84 -22.60 -14.88
C ASN A 443 -2.63 -21.12 -14.54
N SER A 444 -2.06 -20.87 -13.37
CA SER A 444 -1.80 -19.52 -12.87
C SER A 444 -0.92 -18.66 -13.79
N SER A 445 -0.14 -19.25 -14.69
CA SER A 445 0.61 -18.48 -15.69
C SER A 445 -0.25 -17.76 -16.74
N GLU A 446 -1.55 -18.08 -16.80
CA GLU A 446 -2.55 -17.45 -17.67
C GLU A 446 -3.42 -16.43 -16.91
N ILE A 447 -3.28 -16.37 -15.58
CA ILE A 447 -4.07 -15.49 -14.71
C ILE A 447 -3.20 -14.36 -14.21
N GLU A 448 -3.48 -13.16 -14.68
CA GLU A 448 -2.83 -11.95 -14.23
C GLU A 448 -3.76 -11.24 -13.23
N VAL A 449 -3.59 -11.54 -11.94
CA VAL A 449 -4.39 -10.94 -10.85
C VAL A 449 -4.23 -9.43 -10.79
N ILE A 450 -2.98 -8.97 -10.94
CA ILE A 450 -2.62 -7.57 -10.84
C ILE A 450 -2.39 -7.03 -12.26
N PRO A 451 -3.19 -6.06 -12.74
CA PRO A 451 -3.05 -5.55 -14.10
C PRO A 451 -1.71 -4.83 -14.30
N PRO A 452 -1.19 -4.76 -15.55
CA PRO A 452 0.04 -4.03 -15.84
C PRO A 452 -0.06 -2.56 -15.44
N GLY A 453 0.96 -2.08 -14.71
CA GLY A 453 1.03 -0.71 -14.22
C GLY A 453 0.69 -0.56 -12.74
N TYR A 454 0.15 -1.60 -12.11
CA TYR A 454 -0.02 -1.70 -10.67
C TYR A 454 0.96 -2.79 -10.21
N GLU A 455 2.00 -2.45 -9.45
CA GLU A 455 2.99 -3.44 -9.00
C GLU A 455 2.75 -3.80 -7.53
N PRO A 456 2.73 -5.09 -7.16
CA PRO A 456 2.72 -5.48 -5.77
C PRO A 456 4.00 -5.02 -5.06
N ALA A 457 3.97 -5.10 -3.73
CA ALA A 457 5.14 -4.78 -2.93
C ALA A 457 6.30 -5.70 -3.37
N PRO A 458 7.53 -5.16 -3.40
CA PRO A 458 8.66 -5.91 -3.91
C PRO A 458 8.94 -7.18 -3.09
N GLN A 459 9.18 -8.29 -3.79
CA GLN A 459 9.61 -9.54 -3.16
C GLN A 459 10.96 -9.39 -2.48
N LEU A 460 11.14 -10.02 -1.31
CA LEU A 460 12.41 -10.00 -0.59
C LEU A 460 13.01 -11.39 -0.46
N THR A 461 14.31 -11.48 -0.76
CA THR A 461 15.15 -12.66 -0.48
C THR A 461 16.18 -12.33 0.60
N TYR A 462 16.68 -11.11 0.61
CA TYR A 462 17.71 -10.67 1.55
C TYR A 462 17.34 -9.34 2.20
N LEU A 463 17.66 -9.22 3.48
CA LEU A 463 17.54 -7.98 4.23
C LEU A 463 18.89 -7.63 4.86
N ASN A 464 19.37 -6.44 4.57
CA ASN A 464 20.61 -5.88 5.07
C ASN A 464 20.32 -4.66 5.94
N ILE A 465 20.47 -4.79 7.26
CA ILE A 465 20.27 -3.70 8.20
C ILE A 465 21.62 -3.28 8.75
N ALA A 466 21.90 -1.99 8.71
CA ALA A 466 23.12 -1.43 9.27
C ALA A 466 22.78 -0.23 10.14
N GLU A 467 23.08 -0.33 11.43
CA GLU A 467 22.88 0.72 12.42
C GLU A 467 24.19 1.49 12.59
N TYR A 468 24.12 2.81 12.52
CA TYR A 468 25.25 3.70 12.64
C TYR A 468 24.99 4.72 13.74
N GLU A 469 25.94 4.86 14.65
CA GLU A 469 25.94 5.91 15.66
C GLU A 469 26.90 7.00 15.22
N ILE A 470 26.41 8.23 15.10
CA ILE A 470 27.21 9.39 14.66
C ILE A 470 27.27 10.46 15.74
N ASP A 471 28.43 11.10 15.82
CA ASP A 471 28.67 12.27 16.63
C ASP A 471 28.78 13.51 15.75
N VAL A 472 28.10 14.59 16.11
CA VAL A 472 28.09 15.85 15.37
C VAL A 472 28.49 16.99 16.28
N GLU A 473 29.66 17.58 16.10
CA GLU A 473 30.17 18.65 16.98
C GLU A 473 30.54 19.91 16.19
N ASN A 474 30.41 21.09 16.79
CA ASN A 474 30.98 22.32 16.24
C ASN A 474 32.52 22.31 16.36
N ASN A 475 33.23 22.75 15.33
CA ASN A 475 34.71 22.82 15.29
C ASN A 475 35.32 23.98 16.09
#